data_AF-A0A7K0QM08-F1
#
_entry.id   AF-A0A7K0QM08-F1
#
_cell.length_a   1.000
_cell.length_b   1.000
_cell.length_c   1.000
_cell.angle_alpha   90.00
_cell.angle_beta   90.00
_cell.angle_gamma   90.00
#
_symmetry.space_group_name_H-M   'P 1'
#
loop_
_entity.id
_entity.type
_entity.pdbx_description
1 polymer ?
#
loop_
_entity_poly.entity_id
_entity_poly.type
_entity_poly.pdbx_seq_one_letter_code
_entity_poly.pdbx_strand_id
1 'polypeptide(L)'
;MAKARDIPGLRGDMRYAEAAAETVAVRTQELFDHRAGVLDTSDIERVHAMRVATRRLRAVLEVYAPCFPGSLLRPALADVKELADALGARRDPDVELLALERFAAAVGPRERAGIERFAERTRSAQLAGNARLAAALGRADADDLRGRLEALVEHVGGQRPRPEGPD
;
A
#
# COMPACT_ATOMS: atom_id res chain seq x y z
N MET A 1 -11.67 8.06 4.91
CA MET A 1 -10.86 7.44 3.82
C MET A 1 -9.59 8.26 3.62
N ALA A 2 -8.42 7.61 3.54
CA ALA A 2 -7.16 8.29 3.23
C ALA A 2 -7.23 8.92 1.82
N LYS A 3 -7.38 10.25 1.74
CA LYS A 3 -7.37 10.99 0.48
C LYS A 3 -5.98 10.86 -0.15
N ALA A 4 -5.92 10.70 -1.47
CA ALA A 4 -4.63 10.78 -2.16
C ALA A 4 -4.06 12.19 -1.99
N ARG A 5 -2.78 12.29 -1.65
CA ARG A 5 -2.03 13.53 -1.75
C ARG A 5 -1.96 13.93 -3.21
N ASP A 6 -2.06 15.23 -3.42
CA ASP A 6 -1.76 15.84 -4.70
C ASP A 6 -0.28 15.58 -5.03
N ILE A 7 0.04 15.53 -6.31
CA ILE A 7 1.41 15.36 -6.80
C ILE A 7 1.82 16.74 -7.32
N PRO A 8 2.42 17.61 -6.47
CA PRO A 8 2.61 19.03 -6.80
C PRO A 8 3.54 19.24 -7.99
N GLY A 9 4.43 18.28 -8.28
CA GLY A 9 5.36 18.35 -9.40
C GLY A 9 4.76 18.08 -10.78
N LEU A 10 3.49 17.63 -10.89
CA LEU A 10 2.89 17.29 -12.18
C LEU A 10 2.53 18.53 -13.01
N ARG A 11 3.04 18.57 -14.24
CA ARG A 11 2.77 19.60 -15.25
C ARG A 11 2.48 18.93 -16.60
N GLY A 12 1.62 19.56 -17.41
CA GLY A 12 1.16 18.98 -18.69
C GLY A 12 2.24 18.89 -19.76
N ASP A 13 3.36 19.59 -19.59
CA ASP A 13 4.52 19.64 -20.49
C ASP A 13 5.64 18.65 -20.09
N MET A 14 5.45 17.86 -19.03
CA MET A 14 6.46 16.91 -18.57
C MET A 14 6.63 15.73 -19.51
N ARG A 15 7.86 15.21 -19.58
CA ARG A 15 8.08 13.89 -20.17
C ARG A 15 7.40 12.84 -19.29
N TYR A 16 6.89 11.78 -19.92
CA TYR A 16 6.17 10.72 -19.22
C TYR A 16 7.01 10.09 -18.07
N ALA A 17 8.31 9.92 -18.28
CA ALA A 17 9.22 9.42 -17.25
C ALA A 17 9.37 10.37 -16.04
N GLU A 18 9.36 11.69 -16.26
CA GLU A 18 9.44 12.68 -15.17
C GLU A 18 8.17 12.66 -14.33
N ALA A 19 7.00 12.57 -14.98
CA ALA A 19 5.74 12.37 -14.28
C ALA A 19 5.72 11.05 -13.48
N ALA A 20 6.35 9.99 -14.01
CA ALA A 20 6.52 8.72 -13.31
C ALA A 20 7.31 8.90 -12.01
N ALA A 21 8.47 9.56 -12.09
CA ALA A 21 9.35 9.79 -10.94
C ALA A 21 8.67 10.60 -9.83
N GLU A 22 8.02 11.73 -10.18
CA GLU A 22 7.26 12.55 -9.24
C GLU A 22 6.13 11.75 -8.56
N THR A 23 5.39 10.98 -9.36
CA THR A 23 4.28 10.19 -8.84
C THR A 23 4.77 9.07 -7.91
N VAL A 24 5.79 8.32 -8.33
CA VAL A 24 6.37 7.24 -7.52
C VAL A 24 6.96 7.78 -6.21
N ALA A 25 7.65 8.92 -6.23
CA ALA A 25 8.17 9.56 -5.03
C ALA A 25 7.07 9.87 -4.02
N VAL A 26 5.99 10.55 -4.46
CA VAL A 26 4.87 10.90 -3.58
C VAL A 26 4.16 9.64 -3.04
N ARG A 27 3.89 8.64 -3.89
CA ARG A 27 3.21 7.40 -3.46
C ARG A 27 4.07 6.55 -2.53
N THR A 28 5.38 6.54 -2.75
CA THR A 28 6.34 5.90 -1.84
C THR A 28 6.27 6.57 -0.46
N GLN A 29 6.34 7.89 -0.40
CA GLN A 29 6.25 8.61 0.88
C GLN A 29 4.92 8.35 1.60
N GLU A 30 3.79 8.39 0.88
CA GLU A 30 2.47 8.08 1.45
C GLU A 30 2.40 6.70 2.08
N LEU A 31 2.93 5.67 1.40
CA LEU A 31 2.95 4.31 1.91
C LEU A 31 3.65 4.25 3.28
N PHE A 32 4.85 4.81 3.37
CA PHE A 32 5.65 4.69 4.58
C PHE A 32 5.20 5.60 5.72
N ASP A 33 4.55 6.74 5.43
CA ASP A 33 3.94 7.58 6.46
C ASP A 33 2.81 6.84 7.20
N HIS A 34 2.18 5.86 6.55
CA HIS A 34 1.14 5.01 7.15
C HIS A 34 1.68 3.72 7.81
N ARG A 35 3.00 3.52 7.85
CA ARG A 35 3.60 2.32 8.47
C ARG A 35 3.46 2.31 9.99
N ALA A 36 3.53 3.47 10.62
CA ALA A 36 3.56 3.57 12.08
C ALA A 36 2.24 3.08 12.72
N GLY A 37 2.35 2.06 13.57
CA GLY A 37 1.20 1.47 14.27
C GLY A 37 0.29 0.61 13.38
N VAL A 38 0.69 0.24 12.16
CA VAL A 38 -0.17 -0.53 11.24
C VAL A 38 -0.55 -1.93 11.77
N LEU A 39 0.21 -2.46 12.73
CA LEU A 39 -0.05 -3.75 13.37
C LEU A 39 -1.00 -3.67 14.56
N ASP A 40 -1.43 -2.46 14.96
CA ASP A 40 -2.42 -2.28 16.02
C ASP A 40 -3.79 -2.77 15.51
N THR A 41 -4.31 -3.82 16.15
CA THR A 41 -5.60 -4.40 15.76
C THR A 41 -6.80 -3.63 16.29
N SER A 42 -6.60 -2.71 17.24
CA SER A 42 -7.66 -1.87 17.80
C SER A 42 -7.95 -0.64 16.93
N ASP A 43 -6.95 -0.13 16.20
CA ASP A 43 -7.08 1.00 15.27
C ASP A 43 -7.02 0.53 13.82
N ILE A 44 -8.16 0.04 13.34
CA ILE A 44 -8.30 -0.57 12.01
C ILE A 44 -8.14 0.45 10.86
N GLU A 45 -8.19 1.76 11.14
CA GLU A 45 -8.03 2.79 10.12
C GLU A 45 -6.56 2.94 9.69
N ARG A 46 -5.59 2.59 10.56
CA ARG A 46 -4.16 2.56 10.21
C ARG A 46 -3.87 1.57 9.08
N VAL A 47 -4.32 0.33 9.25
CA VAL A 47 -4.14 -0.70 8.21
C VAL A 47 -4.94 -0.37 6.95
N HIS A 48 -6.11 0.24 7.08
CA HIS A 48 -6.87 0.71 5.93
C HIS A 48 -6.12 1.78 5.14
N ALA A 49 -5.55 2.79 5.81
CA ALA A 49 -4.80 3.86 5.17
C ALA A 49 -3.56 3.32 4.42
N MET A 50 -2.77 2.47 5.08
CA MET A 50 -1.60 1.84 4.45
C MET A 50 -2.01 0.97 3.26
N ARG A 51 -3.07 0.16 3.37
CA ARG A 51 -3.62 -0.66 2.26
C ARG A 51 -3.98 0.19 1.05
N VAL A 52 -4.63 1.34 1.26
CA VAL A 52 -4.99 2.26 0.19
C VAL A 52 -3.74 2.83 -0.48
N ALA A 53 -2.75 3.27 0.30
CA ALA A 53 -1.48 3.78 -0.22
C ALA A 53 -0.71 2.72 -1.02
N THR A 54 -0.56 1.49 -0.51
CA THR A 54 0.13 0.39 -1.23
C THR A 54 -0.56 0.05 -2.54
N ARG A 55 -1.90 0.00 -2.57
CA ARG A 55 -2.66 -0.27 -3.81
C ARG A 55 -2.43 0.83 -4.86
N ARG A 56 -2.38 2.10 -4.43
CA ARG A 56 -2.07 3.23 -5.33
C ARG A 56 -0.66 3.13 -5.87
N LEU A 57 0.33 2.87 -4.99
CA LEU A 57 1.72 2.70 -5.41
C LEU A 57 1.86 1.56 -6.42
N ARG A 58 1.25 0.39 -6.16
CA ARG A 58 1.24 -0.73 -7.09
C ARG A 58 0.70 -0.33 -8.47
N ALA A 59 -0.46 0.31 -8.51
CA ALA A 59 -1.06 0.73 -9.77
C ALA A 59 -0.17 1.73 -10.51
N VAL A 60 0.45 2.68 -9.81
CA VAL A 60 1.41 3.64 -10.37
C VAL A 60 2.63 2.93 -10.96
N LEU A 61 3.23 1.98 -10.24
CA LEU A 61 4.38 1.21 -10.73
C LEU A 61 4.02 0.37 -11.98
N GLU A 62 2.80 -0.16 -12.05
CA GLU A 62 2.31 -0.90 -13.22
C GLU A 62 2.05 0.04 -14.42
N VAL A 63 1.45 1.21 -14.20
CA VAL A 63 1.18 2.22 -15.25
C VAL A 63 2.46 2.81 -15.82
N TYR A 64 3.44 3.11 -14.97
CA TYR A 64 4.72 3.69 -15.37
C TYR A 64 5.81 2.65 -15.64
N ALA A 65 5.47 1.36 -15.71
CA ALA A 65 6.43 0.31 -15.94
C ALA A 65 7.39 0.56 -17.13
N PRO A 66 6.95 1.13 -18.28
CA PRO A 66 7.83 1.45 -19.40
C PRO A 66 8.92 2.50 -19.10
N CYS A 67 8.78 3.29 -18.03
CA CYS A 67 9.73 4.35 -17.67
C CYS A 67 10.94 3.85 -16.88
N PHE A 68 10.91 2.59 -16.42
CA PHE A 68 11.91 2.07 -15.49
C PHE A 68 12.63 0.83 -16.06
N PRO A 69 13.91 0.65 -15.74
CA PRO A 69 14.62 -0.58 -16.05
C PRO A 69 13.93 -1.76 -15.37
N GLY A 70 13.70 -2.84 -16.12
CA GLY A 70 13.08 -4.04 -15.57
C GLY A 70 13.85 -4.64 -14.39
N SER A 71 15.17 -4.47 -14.35
CA SER A 71 16.02 -4.92 -13.24
C SER A 71 15.76 -4.17 -11.93
N LEU A 72 15.37 -2.89 -12.00
CA LEU A 72 15.01 -2.09 -10.83
C LEU A 72 13.53 -2.29 -10.45
N LEU A 73 12.65 -2.29 -11.46
CA LEU A 73 11.21 -2.31 -11.23
C LEU A 73 10.70 -3.65 -10.69
N ARG A 74 11.16 -4.78 -11.24
CA ARG A 74 10.64 -6.11 -10.90
C ARG A 74 10.75 -6.45 -9.41
N PRO A 75 11.92 -6.29 -8.74
CA PRO A 75 12.01 -6.57 -7.31
C PRO A 75 11.12 -5.63 -6.48
N ALA A 76 11.16 -4.31 -6.74
CA ALA A 76 10.32 -3.36 -6.02
C ALA A 76 8.81 -3.65 -6.16
N LEU A 77 8.37 -3.98 -7.38
CA LEU A 77 6.96 -4.32 -7.64
C LEU A 77 6.56 -5.64 -6.98
N ALA A 78 7.47 -6.62 -6.88
CA ALA A 78 7.20 -7.88 -6.19
C ALA A 78 6.94 -7.63 -4.69
N ASP A 79 7.80 -6.86 -4.03
CA ASP A 79 7.67 -6.52 -2.61
C ASP A 79 6.39 -5.71 -2.34
N VAL A 80 6.08 -4.73 -3.20
CA VAL A 80 4.83 -3.95 -3.12
C VAL A 80 3.59 -4.84 -3.27
N LYS A 81 3.63 -5.84 -4.17
CA LYS A 81 2.53 -6.80 -4.34
C LYS A 81 2.36 -7.67 -3.10
N GLU A 82 3.45 -8.20 -2.56
CA GLU A 82 3.42 -9.00 -1.35
C GLU A 82 2.86 -8.20 -0.16
N LEU A 83 3.30 -6.96 0.01
CA LEU A 83 2.80 -6.07 1.04
C LEU A 83 1.30 -5.75 0.83
N ALA A 84 0.85 -5.53 -0.41
CA ALA A 84 -0.56 -5.29 -0.72
C ALA A 84 -1.43 -6.50 -0.36
N ASP A 85 -0.95 -7.72 -0.65
CA ASP A 85 -1.66 -8.96 -0.35
C ASP A 85 -1.74 -9.19 1.17
N ALA A 86 -0.66 -8.94 1.89
CA ALA A 86 -0.63 -9.05 3.36
C ALA A 86 -1.55 -8.02 4.04
N LEU A 87 -1.55 -6.77 3.55
CA LEU A 87 -2.48 -5.73 4.01
C LEU A 87 -3.95 -6.08 3.72
N GLY A 88 -4.22 -6.78 2.62
CA GLY A 88 -5.54 -7.34 2.33
C GLY A 88 -5.95 -8.41 3.32
N ALA A 89 -5.09 -9.43 3.51
CA ALA A 89 -5.33 -10.50 4.47
C ALA A 89 -5.56 -10.00 5.90
N ARG A 90 -4.91 -8.89 6.29
CA ARG A 90 -5.17 -8.23 7.57
C ARG A 90 -6.49 -7.44 7.56
N ARG A 91 -6.80 -6.65 6.52
CA ARG A 91 -7.96 -5.74 6.51
C ARG A 91 -9.29 -6.42 6.25
N ASP A 92 -9.32 -7.47 5.43
CA ASP A 92 -10.58 -8.09 5.01
C ASP A 92 -11.38 -8.64 6.21
N PRO A 93 -10.75 -9.31 7.21
CA PRO A 93 -11.43 -9.68 8.46
C PRO A 93 -12.00 -8.51 9.27
N ASP A 94 -11.41 -7.31 9.24
CA ASP A 94 -11.99 -6.14 9.94
C ASP A 94 -13.33 -5.75 9.35
N VAL A 95 -13.39 -5.70 8.01
CA VAL A 95 -14.59 -5.29 7.28
C VAL A 95 -15.70 -6.31 7.51
N GLU A 96 -15.34 -7.59 7.55
CA GLU A 96 -16.25 -8.68 7.87
C GLU A 96 -16.74 -8.60 9.33
N LEU A 97 -15.86 -8.38 10.32
CA LEU A 97 -16.26 -8.22 11.73
C LEU A 97 -17.25 -7.06 11.90
N LEU A 98 -16.97 -5.90 11.32
CA LEU A 98 -17.88 -4.76 11.33
C LEU A 98 -19.24 -5.08 10.70
N ALA A 99 -19.28 -5.92 9.67
CA ALA A 99 -20.53 -6.37 9.07
C ALA A 99 -21.28 -7.33 9.98
N LEU A 100 -20.60 -8.31 10.57
CA LEU A 100 -21.17 -9.28 11.52
C LEU A 100 -21.75 -8.59 12.76
N GLU A 101 -21.07 -7.56 13.28
CA GLU A 101 -21.57 -6.74 14.39
C GLU A 101 -22.89 -6.03 14.03
N ARG A 102 -22.96 -5.42 12.84
CA ARG A 102 -24.20 -4.81 12.35
C ARG A 102 -25.33 -5.84 12.18
N PHE A 103 -25.01 -7.02 11.68
CA PHE A 103 -26.00 -8.11 11.55
C PHE A 103 -26.49 -8.62 12.91
N ALA A 104 -25.58 -8.83 13.86
CA ALA A 104 -25.91 -9.30 15.23
C ALA A 104 -26.84 -8.34 15.98
N ALA A 105 -26.73 -7.04 15.71
CA ALA A 105 -27.60 -6.01 16.25
C ALA A 105 -29.03 -6.04 15.68
N ALA A 106 -29.21 -6.62 14.48
CA ALA A 106 -30.48 -6.61 13.75
C ALA A 106 -31.30 -7.92 13.89
N VAL A 107 -30.79 -8.95 14.59
CA VAL A 107 -31.40 -10.28 14.68
C VAL A 107 -31.72 -10.72 16.11
N GLY A 108 -32.50 -11.79 16.24
CA GLY A 108 -32.88 -12.40 17.51
C GLY A 108 -31.75 -13.17 18.21
N PRO A 109 -31.96 -13.61 19.48
CA PRO A 109 -30.92 -14.26 20.28
C PRO A 109 -30.39 -15.58 19.71
N ARG A 110 -31.23 -16.36 19.01
CA ARG A 110 -30.83 -17.64 18.42
C ARG A 110 -29.86 -17.46 17.25
N GLU A 111 -30.14 -16.48 16.39
CA GLU A 111 -29.30 -16.12 15.26
C GLU A 111 -27.98 -15.48 15.72
N ARG A 112 -28.03 -14.70 16.81
CA ARG A 112 -26.85 -14.03 17.38
C ARG A 112 -25.76 -15.03 17.82
N ALA A 113 -26.13 -16.16 18.42
CA ALA A 113 -25.17 -17.20 18.80
C ALA A 113 -24.43 -17.78 17.58
N GLY A 114 -25.16 -17.97 16.47
CA GLY A 114 -24.56 -18.37 15.20
C GLY A 114 -23.58 -17.33 14.67
N ILE A 115 -23.97 -16.05 14.68
CA ILE A 115 -23.11 -14.94 14.21
C ILE A 115 -21.83 -14.84 15.04
N GLU A 116 -21.90 -15.00 16.36
CA GLU A 116 -20.70 -14.96 17.22
C GLU A 116 -19.69 -16.06 16.85
N ARG A 117 -20.17 -17.25 16.47
CA ARG A 117 -19.32 -18.34 15.97
C ARG A 117 -18.58 -17.98 14.67
N PHE A 118 -19.20 -17.16 13.80
CA PHE A 118 -18.49 -16.60 12.64
C PHE A 118 -17.49 -15.54 13.08
N ALA A 119 -17.88 -14.63 13.97
CA ALA A 119 -17.00 -13.58 14.48
C ALA A 119 -15.73 -14.13 15.15
N GLU A 120 -15.81 -15.20 15.93
CA GLU A 120 -14.65 -15.89 16.52
C GLU A 120 -13.63 -16.36 15.46
N ARG A 121 -14.12 -16.97 14.37
CA ARG A 121 -13.27 -17.41 13.25
C ARG A 121 -12.67 -16.22 12.53
N THR A 122 -13.44 -15.16 12.32
CA THR A 122 -12.97 -13.93 11.66
C THR A 122 -11.93 -13.20 12.51
N ARG A 123 -12.07 -13.15 13.85
CA ARG A 123 -11.02 -12.63 14.76
C ARG A 123 -9.74 -13.46 14.68
N SER A 124 -9.87 -14.78 14.54
CA SER A 124 -8.71 -15.67 14.38
C SER A 124 -7.99 -15.40 13.04
N ALA A 125 -8.75 -15.18 11.96
CA ALA A 125 -8.21 -14.75 10.67
C ALA A 125 -7.56 -13.36 10.72
N GLN A 126 -8.14 -12.42 11.48
CA GLN A 126 -7.57 -11.09 11.70
C GLN A 126 -6.17 -11.17 12.33
N LEU A 127 -6.00 -11.99 13.37
CA LEU A 127 -4.71 -12.23 14.03
C LEU A 127 -3.70 -12.88 13.09
N ALA A 128 -4.11 -13.91 12.33
CA ALA A 128 -3.25 -14.55 11.34
C ALA A 128 -2.83 -13.59 10.22
N GLY A 129 -3.77 -12.75 9.75
CA GLY A 129 -3.51 -11.67 8.80
C GLY A 129 -2.51 -10.65 9.35
N ASN A 130 -2.61 -10.32 10.65
CA ASN A 130 -1.67 -9.40 11.32
C ASN A 130 -0.26 -9.98 11.39
N ALA A 131 -0.13 -11.28 11.69
CA ALA A 131 1.17 -11.96 11.68
C ALA A 131 1.79 -12.00 10.28
N ARG A 132 0.96 -12.25 9.24
CA ARG A 132 1.40 -12.18 7.83
C ARG A 132 1.86 -10.78 7.46
N LEU A 133 1.13 -9.74 7.87
CA LEU A 133 1.51 -8.34 7.66
C LEU A 133 2.84 -8.01 8.34
N ALA A 134 3.04 -8.43 9.59
CA ALA A 134 4.31 -8.24 10.30
C ALA A 134 5.49 -8.90 9.54
N ALA A 135 5.31 -10.12 9.04
CA ALA A 135 6.34 -10.81 8.26
C ALA A 135 6.62 -10.13 6.91
N ALA A 136 5.58 -9.63 6.23
CA ALA A 136 5.74 -8.90 4.96
C ALA A 136 6.44 -7.54 5.16
N LEU A 137 6.15 -6.83 6.26
CA LEU A 137 6.89 -5.61 6.63
C LEU A 137 8.36 -5.91 6.91
N GLY A 138 8.65 -6.99 7.66
CA GLY A 138 10.01 -7.42 7.92
C GLY A 138 10.79 -7.78 6.64
N ARG A 139 10.13 -8.42 5.67
CA ARG A 139 10.72 -8.67 4.34
C ARG A 139 10.97 -7.37 3.58
N ALA A 140 9.98 -6.49 3.50
CA ALA A 140 10.14 -5.19 2.83
C ALA A 140 11.29 -4.36 3.42
N ASP A 141 11.50 -4.42 4.75
CA ASP A 141 12.64 -3.77 5.40
C ASP A 141 13.97 -4.48 5.06
N ALA A 142 14.00 -5.82 5.10
CA ALA A 142 15.21 -6.61 4.77
C ALA A 142 15.63 -6.47 3.30
N ASP A 143 14.67 -6.30 2.41
CA ASP A 143 14.86 -6.10 0.98
C ASP A 143 15.22 -4.65 0.62
N ASP A 144 15.19 -3.73 1.59
CA ASP A 144 15.31 -2.29 1.37
C ASP A 144 14.31 -1.78 0.31
N LEU A 145 13.04 -2.12 0.48
CA LEU A 145 11.98 -1.72 -0.45
C LEU A 145 11.95 -0.20 -0.65
N ARG A 146 12.18 0.58 0.41
CA ARG A 146 12.26 2.04 0.32
C ARG A 146 13.39 2.45 -0.63
N GLY A 147 14.61 1.98 -0.42
CA GLY A 147 15.73 2.29 -1.29
C GLY A 147 15.52 1.83 -2.74
N ARG A 148 14.91 0.66 -2.95
CA ARG A 148 14.53 0.19 -4.30
C ARG A 148 13.57 1.14 -5.01
N LEU A 149 12.57 1.65 -4.29
CA LEU A 149 11.61 2.61 -4.84
C LEU A 149 12.27 3.98 -5.12
N GLU A 150 13.15 4.43 -4.23
CA GLU A 150 13.93 5.67 -4.40
C GLU A 150 14.89 5.56 -5.60
N ALA A 151 15.53 4.41 -5.81
CA ALA A 151 16.39 4.15 -6.97
C ALA A 151 15.63 4.24 -8.31
N LEU A 152 14.34 3.91 -8.36
CA LEU A 152 13.50 4.12 -9.55
C LEU A 152 13.35 5.61 -9.86
N VAL A 153 13.16 6.44 -8.84
CA VAL A 153 13.01 7.90 -8.96
C VAL A 153 14.34 8.51 -9.42
N GLU A 154 15.45 8.12 -8.79
CA GLU A 154 16.80 8.60 -9.13
C GLU A 154 17.21 8.24 -10.56
N HIS A 155 16.84 7.06 -11.04
CA HIS A 155 17.14 6.63 -12.40
C HIS A 155 16.61 7.60 -13.46
N VAL A 156 15.39 8.11 -13.27
CA VAL A 156 14.80 9.11 -14.17
C VAL A 156 15.50 10.46 -14.01
N GLY A 157 15.83 10.85 -12.76
CA GLY A 157 16.57 12.08 -12.47
C GLY A 157 17.93 12.13 -13.16
N GLY A 158 18.62 10.99 -13.27
CA GLY A 158 19.89 10.85 -13.99
C GLY A 158 19.79 10.94 -15.52
N GLN A 159 18.58 10.76 -16.09
CA GLN A 159 18.32 10.89 -17.54
C GLN A 159 17.89 12.31 -17.95
N ARG A 160 18.00 13.28 -17.05
CA ARG A 160 17.62 14.67 -17.34
C ARG A 160 18.69 15.30 -18.24
N PRO A 161 18.34 15.78 -19.45
CA PRO A 161 19.31 16.47 -20.28
C PRO A 161 19.84 17.70 -19.52
N ARG A 162 21.15 17.95 -19.61
CA ARG A 162 21.74 19.20 -19.11
C ARG A 162 21.02 20.35 -19.80
N PRO A 163 20.65 21.43 -19.09
CA PRO A 163 20.11 22.61 -19.76
C PRO A 163 21.14 23.08 -20.80
N GLU A 164 20.72 23.13 -22.05
CA GLU A 164 21.48 23.81 -23.10
C GLU A 164 21.61 25.27 -22.66
N GLY A 165 22.86 25.70 -22.42
CA GLY A 165 23.15 27.07 -22.03
C GLY A 165 22.75 28.05 -23.15
N PRO A 166 22.48 29.32 -22.82
CA PRO A 166 22.15 30.30 -23.84
C PRO A 166 23.33 30.51 -24.79
N ASP A 167 23.07 30.35 -26.10
CA ASP A 167 23.93 30.79 -27.22
C ASP A 167 24.16 32.32 -27.19
#